data_AF-A0A416JR99-F1
#
_entry.id   AF-A0A416JR99-F1
#
_cell.length_a   1.000
_cell.length_b   1.000
_cell.length_c   1.000
_cell.angle_alpha   90.00
_cell.angle_beta   90.00
_cell.angle_gamma   90.00
#
_symmetry.space_group_name_H-M   'P 1'
#
loop_
_entity.id
_entity.type
_entity.pdbx_description
1 polymer ?
#
loop_
_entity_poly.entity_id
_entity_poly.type
_entity_poly.pdbx_seq_one_letter_code
_entity_poly.pdbx_strand_id
1 'polypeptide(L)'
;MKPETPYPTTYQGLLDVSRQEMADNSRPKIADTVDNMDNYDTLFIGYPNWWGDMPMIIYNFLERYNLSGKTIVPFCTHGGSGLSNTESTIADITEGKMKDGFAIPGTTAQNDRDTARNNVTDWLREDGFIE
;
A
#
# COMPACT_ATOMS: atom_id res chain seq x y z
N MET A 1 -3.43 -10.77 2.36
CA MET A 1 -3.80 -9.94 3.52
C MET A 1 -5.27 -9.57 3.44
N LYS A 2 -6.05 -9.87 4.48
CA LYS A 2 -7.45 -9.43 4.64
C LYS A 2 -7.68 -9.04 6.11
N PRO A 3 -8.58 -8.08 6.41
CA PRO A 3 -8.95 -7.81 7.79
C PRO A 3 -9.68 -9.01 8.41
N GLU A 4 -9.51 -9.22 9.71
CA GLU A 4 -10.27 -10.21 10.49
C GLU A 4 -11.77 -9.87 10.48
N THR A 5 -12.10 -8.59 10.62
CA THR A 5 -13.45 -8.05 10.42
C THR A 5 -13.55 -7.46 9.01
N PRO A 6 -14.35 -8.04 8.09
CA PRO A 6 -14.48 -7.53 6.73
C PRO A 6 -14.91 -6.06 6.69
N TYR A 7 -14.25 -5.28 5.83
CA TYR A 7 -14.68 -3.91 5.56
C TYR A 7 -16.09 -3.88 4.94
N PRO A 8 -16.89 -2.83 5.20
CA PRO A 8 -18.17 -2.65 4.53
C PRO A 8 -18.00 -2.60 3.01
N THR A 9 -18.97 -3.16 2.29
CA THR A 9 -18.97 -3.20 0.82
C THR A 9 -19.68 -2.01 0.19
N THR A 10 -20.41 -1.21 0.98
CA THR A 10 -21.03 0.03 0.50
C THR A 10 -20.03 1.17 0.58
N TYR A 11 -20.09 2.07 -0.40
CA TYR A 11 -19.19 3.23 -0.45
C TYR A 11 -19.27 4.07 0.83
N GLN A 12 -20.48 4.40 1.30
CA GLN A 12 -20.66 5.19 2.52
C GLN A 12 -20.15 4.46 3.76
N GLY A 13 -20.42 3.16 3.90
CA GLY A 13 -19.93 2.39 5.05
C GLY A 13 -18.40 2.33 5.10
N LEU A 14 -17.75 2.21 3.94
CA LEU A 14 -16.29 2.23 3.84
C LEU A 14 -15.70 3.61 4.21
N LEU A 15 -16.35 4.70 3.79
CA LEU A 15 -15.95 6.05 4.19
C LEU A 15 -16.05 6.25 5.71
N ASP A 16 -17.14 5.79 6.32
CA ASP A 16 -17.36 5.96 7.75
C ASP A 16 -16.32 5.16 8.57
N VAL A 17 -16.09 3.89 8.21
CA VAL A 17 -15.08 3.05 8.89
C VAL A 17 -13.67 3.59 8.66
N SER A 18 -13.28 3.91 7.43
CA SER A 18 -11.92 4.42 7.15
C SER A 18 -11.61 5.72 7.88
N ARG A 19 -12.60 6.62 7.99
CA ARG A 19 -12.44 7.88 8.73
C ARG A 19 -12.31 7.62 10.23
N GLN A 20 -13.14 6.75 10.79
CA GLN A 20 -13.06 6.39 12.21
C GLN A 20 -11.72 5.73 12.53
N GLU A 21 -11.28 4.78 11.71
CA GLU A 21 -10.01 4.08 11.87
C GLU A 21 -8.82 5.06 11.91
N MET A 22 -8.82 6.04 11.02
CA MET A 22 -7.79 7.09 10.96
C MET A 22 -7.86 8.02 12.17
N ALA A 23 -9.06 8.48 12.56
CA ALA A 23 -9.24 9.35 13.72
C ALA A 23 -8.77 8.70 15.03
N ASP A 24 -8.99 7.39 15.17
CA ASP A 24 -8.60 6.63 16.35
C ASP A 24 -7.15 6.12 16.29
N ASN A 25 -6.43 6.38 15.19
CA ASN A 25 -5.14 5.75 14.90
C ASN A 25 -5.16 4.22 15.11
N SER A 26 -6.25 3.59 14.67
CA SER A 26 -6.48 2.17 14.91
C SER A 26 -5.46 1.28 14.18
N ARG A 27 -5.37 0.01 14.58
CA ARG A 27 -4.59 -1.02 13.88
C ARG A 27 -5.50 -2.23 13.63
N PRO A 28 -6.39 -2.18 12.61
CA PRO A 28 -7.32 -3.25 12.32
C PRO A 28 -6.62 -4.60 12.24
N LYS A 29 -7.19 -5.63 12.89
CA LYS A 29 -6.58 -6.96 12.92
C LYS A 29 -6.58 -7.57 11.52
N ILE A 30 -5.49 -8.27 11.22
CA ILE A 30 -5.29 -9.00 9.97
C ILE A 30 -5.55 -10.48 10.22
N ALA A 31 -6.39 -11.10 9.39
CA ALA A 31 -6.78 -12.51 9.52
C ALA A 31 -5.63 -13.48 9.24
N ASP A 32 -4.71 -13.10 8.35
CA ASP A 32 -3.64 -13.95 7.84
C ASP A 32 -2.25 -13.47 8.31
N THR A 33 -1.29 -14.39 8.38
CA THR A 33 0.15 -14.11 8.56
C THR A 33 0.95 -14.51 7.33
N VAL A 34 2.15 -13.93 7.20
CA VAL A 34 3.18 -14.38 6.27
C VAL A 34 4.24 -15.09 7.10
N ASP A 35 4.21 -16.42 7.10
CA ASP A 35 5.01 -17.23 8.02
C ASP A 35 6.52 -17.21 7.70
N ASN A 36 6.88 -16.87 6.46
CA ASN A 36 8.24 -16.92 5.94
C ASN A 36 8.76 -15.55 5.47
N MET A 37 8.42 -14.49 6.21
CA MET A 37 8.78 -13.10 5.84
C MET A 37 10.29 -12.90 5.60
N ASP A 38 11.13 -13.66 6.31
CA ASP A 38 12.59 -13.59 6.19
C ASP A 38 13.10 -14.02 4.82
N ASN A 39 12.35 -14.85 4.08
CA ASN A 39 12.74 -15.33 2.75
C ASN A 39 12.59 -14.27 1.64
N TYR A 40 12.04 -13.10 1.95
CA TYR A 40 11.83 -12.02 0.99
C TYR A 40 12.86 -10.91 1.19
N ASP A 41 13.62 -10.62 0.14
CA ASP A 41 14.55 -9.48 0.10
C ASP A 41 13.86 -8.18 -0.31
N THR A 42 12.79 -8.29 -1.11
CA THR A 42 12.03 -7.16 -1.66
C THR A 42 10.54 -7.34 -1.40
N LEU A 43 9.88 -6.28 -0.93
CA LEU A 43 8.44 -6.22 -0.71
C LEU A 43 7.82 -5.10 -1.54
N PHE A 44 6.86 -5.48 -2.39
CA PHE A 44 5.96 -4.52 -3.02
C PHE A 44 4.74 -4.30 -2.12
N ILE A 45 4.52 -3.07 -1.67
CA ILE A 45 3.44 -2.72 -0.73
C ILE A 45 2.36 -1.93 -1.47
N GLY A 46 1.27 -2.61 -1.81
CA GLY A 46 0.14 -2.04 -2.54
C GLY A 46 -1.00 -1.59 -1.63
N TYR A 47 -1.50 -0.37 -1.81
CA TYR A 47 -2.64 0.15 -1.04
C TYR A 47 -3.45 1.20 -1.82
N PRO A 48 -4.75 1.36 -1.57
CA PRO A 48 -5.45 2.57 -1.99
C PRO A 48 -5.00 3.75 -1.12
N ASN A 49 -4.83 4.94 -1.67
CA ASN A 49 -4.66 6.14 -0.87
C ASN A 49 -6.03 6.57 -0.31
N TRP A 50 -6.17 6.53 1.02
CA TRP A 50 -7.36 6.94 1.75
C TRP A 50 -7.05 8.20 2.55
N TRP A 51 -7.81 9.27 2.29
CA TRP A 51 -7.68 10.54 3.01
C TRP A 51 -6.27 11.16 2.98
N GLY A 52 -5.49 10.89 1.93
CA GLY A 52 -4.11 11.41 1.81
C GLY A 52 -3.07 10.52 2.47
N ASP A 53 -3.43 9.30 2.89
CA ASP A 53 -2.54 8.38 3.57
C ASP A 53 -2.86 6.90 3.27
N MET A 54 -2.12 5.98 3.90
CA MET A 54 -2.41 4.55 3.85
C MET A 54 -3.64 4.17 4.70
N PRO A 55 -4.40 3.13 4.33
CA PRO A 55 -5.38 2.53 5.21
C PRO A 55 -4.72 2.00 6.49
N MET A 56 -5.40 2.13 7.63
CA MET A 56 -4.84 1.79 8.94
C MET A 56 -4.40 0.33 9.09
N ILE A 57 -5.01 -0.59 8.34
CA ILE A 57 -4.59 -1.99 8.28
C ILE A 57 -3.17 -2.16 7.70
N ILE A 58 -2.72 -1.26 6.82
CA ILE A 58 -1.37 -1.29 6.25
C ILE A 58 -0.34 -0.94 7.33
N TYR A 59 -0.63 0.03 8.20
CA TYR A 59 0.22 0.28 9.37
C TYR A 59 0.36 -0.96 10.25
N ASN A 60 -0.75 -1.64 10.56
CA ASN A 60 -0.71 -2.89 11.32
C ASN A 60 0.20 -3.92 10.63
N PHE A 61 0.08 -4.09 9.31
CA PHE A 61 0.93 -5.00 8.55
C PHE A 61 2.42 -4.63 8.66
N LEU A 62 2.77 -3.36 8.44
CA LEU A 62 4.17 -2.91 8.43
C LEU A 62 4.81 -3.02 9.82
N GLU A 63 4.07 -2.71 10.89
CA GLU A 63 4.54 -2.80 12.27
C GLU A 63 4.67 -4.25 12.78
N ARG A 64 4.01 -5.21 12.11
CA ARG A 64 3.95 -6.61 12.56
C ARG A 64 5.22 -7.41 12.25
N TYR A 65 6.03 -6.97 11.28
CA TYR A 65 7.23 -7.70 10.83
C TYR A 65 8.47 -6.84 10.97
N ASN A 66 9.63 -7.48 11.22
CA ASN A 66 10.90 -6.80 11.07
C ASN A 66 11.24 -6.70 9.58
N LEU A 67 11.11 -5.50 9.03
CA LEU A 67 11.36 -5.22 7.61
C LEU A 67 12.68 -4.45 7.39
N SER A 68 13.46 -4.24 8.44
CA SER A 68 14.71 -3.48 8.39
C SER A 68 15.69 -4.10 7.38
N GLY A 69 16.27 -3.25 6.55
CA GLY A 69 17.25 -3.65 5.52
C GLY A 69 16.68 -4.35 4.28
N LYS A 70 15.39 -4.72 4.27
CA LYS A 70 14.69 -5.21 3.07
C LYS A 70 14.40 -4.07 2.10
N THR A 71 14.30 -4.35 0.80
CA THR A 71 13.89 -3.37 -0.19
C THR A 71 12.37 -3.20 -0.15
N ILE A 72 11.88 -1.97 0.00
CA ILE A 72 10.45 -1.67 0.08
C ILE A 72 10.05 -0.83 -1.12
N VAL A 73 9.05 -1.30 -1.85
CA VAL A 73 8.56 -0.69 -3.08
C VAL A 73 7.07 -0.36 -2.93
N PRO A 74 6.71 0.86 -2.52
CA PRO A 74 5.32 1.23 -2.34
C PRO A 74 4.62 1.46 -3.68
N PHE A 75 3.35 1.09 -3.78
CA PHE A 75 2.52 1.52 -4.89
C PHE A 75 1.08 1.76 -4.45
N CYS A 76 0.40 2.71 -5.10
CA CYS A 76 -0.97 3.03 -4.75
C CYS A 76 -1.87 3.33 -5.95
N THR A 77 -3.17 3.10 -5.72
CA THR A 77 -4.21 3.76 -6.52
C THR A 77 -4.75 4.96 -5.75
N HIS A 78 -5.11 6.03 -6.46
CA HIS A 78 -5.58 7.25 -5.80
C HIS A 78 -6.70 7.96 -6.57
N GLY A 79 -7.47 8.78 -5.85
CA GLY A 79 -8.48 9.69 -6.42
C GLY A 79 -7.93 11.05 -6.88
N GLY A 80 -6.65 11.31 -6.66
CA GLY A 80 -5.98 12.56 -7.09
C GLY A 80 -4.77 12.96 -6.25
N SER A 81 -4.55 12.30 -5.11
CA SER A 81 -3.53 12.63 -4.12
C SER A 81 -2.13 12.06 -4.40
N GLY A 82 -1.97 11.22 -5.42
CA GLY A 82 -0.72 10.49 -5.66
C GLY A 82 -0.32 9.63 -4.46
N LEU A 83 0.99 9.54 -4.20
CA LEU A 83 1.53 8.89 -3.00
C LEU A 83 1.37 9.72 -1.73
N SER A 84 1.11 11.03 -1.82
CA SER A 84 1.08 11.91 -0.64
C SER A 84 2.39 11.81 0.16
N ASN A 85 2.35 11.57 1.48
CA ASN A 85 3.55 11.42 2.32
C ASN A 85 3.81 9.96 2.75
N THR A 86 3.21 8.99 2.05
CA THR A 86 3.23 7.59 2.48
C THR A 86 4.62 6.97 2.37
N GLU A 87 5.44 7.38 1.40
CA GLU A 87 6.81 6.85 1.25
C GLU A 87 7.67 7.13 2.48
N SER A 88 7.66 8.38 2.96
CA SER A 88 8.36 8.78 4.19
C SER A 88 7.85 7.99 5.39
N THR A 89 6.53 7.85 5.50
CA THR A 89 5.89 7.13 6.61
C THR A 89 6.26 5.64 6.60
N ILE A 90 6.31 5.01 5.43
CA ILE A 90 6.71 3.61 5.27
C ILE A 90 8.19 3.45 5.63
N ALA A 91 9.05 4.38 5.19
CA ALA A 91 10.47 4.36 5.53
C ALA A 91 10.68 4.40 7.05
N ASP A 92 9.96 5.29 7.75
CA ASP A 92 10.05 5.45 9.21
C ASP A 92 9.58 4.20 9.97
N ILE A 93 8.51 3.53 9.50
CA ILE A 93 7.99 2.32 10.16
C ILE A 93 8.89 1.11 9.93
N THR A 94 9.41 0.97 8.70
CA THR A 94 10.07 -0.27 8.27
C THR A 94 11.57 -0.27 8.46
N GLU A 95 12.21 0.91 8.49
CA GLU A 95 13.67 1.06 8.38
C GLU A 95 14.24 0.32 7.14
N GLY A 96 13.40 0.18 6.10
CA GLY A 96 13.73 -0.51 4.87
C GLY A 96 14.50 0.37 3.87
N LYS A 97 15.06 -0.27 2.85
CA LYS A 97 15.66 0.41 1.69
C LYS A 97 14.56 0.78 0.72
N MET A 98 14.16 2.04 0.70
CA MET A 98 13.08 2.50 -0.17
C MET A 98 13.51 2.53 -1.64
N LYS A 99 12.58 2.08 -2.50
CA LYS A 99 12.54 2.40 -3.94
C LYS A 99 11.49 3.47 -4.19
N ASP A 100 11.59 4.15 -5.32
CA ASP A 100 10.61 5.16 -5.72
C ASP A 100 9.23 4.50 -5.90
N GLY A 101 8.23 5.08 -5.25
CA GLY A 101 6.88 4.55 -5.29
C GLY A 101 6.18 4.79 -6.62
N PHE A 102 5.16 3.97 -6.89
CA PHE A 102 4.30 4.12 -8.06
C PHE A 102 2.88 4.52 -7.68
N ALA A 103 2.40 5.63 -8.24
CA ALA A 103 1.01 6.05 -8.11
C ALA A 103 0.30 6.02 -9.47
N ILE A 104 -0.90 5.45 -9.48
CA ILE A 104 -1.78 5.47 -10.65
C ILE A 104 -3.19 5.93 -10.25
N PRO A 105 -3.84 6.82 -11.03
CA PRO A 105 -5.23 7.17 -10.79
C PRO A 105 -6.11 5.92 -10.82
N GLY A 106 -7.02 5.77 -9.84
CA GLY A 106 -7.93 4.63 -9.77
C GLY A 106 -8.82 4.51 -11.02
N THR A 107 -9.18 5.65 -11.63
CA THR A 107 -9.93 5.68 -12.89
C THR A 107 -9.14 5.08 -14.06
N THR A 108 -7.84 5.34 -14.16
CA THR A 108 -6.96 4.73 -15.17
C THR A 108 -6.78 3.24 -14.87
N ALA A 109 -6.42 2.88 -13.64
CA ALA A 109 -6.18 1.50 -13.24
C ALA A 109 -7.41 0.59 -13.48
N GLN A 110 -8.62 1.13 -13.31
CA GLN A 110 -9.86 0.38 -13.47
C GLN A 110 -10.38 0.35 -14.91
N ASN A 111 -10.23 1.44 -15.67
CA ASN A 111 -10.95 1.62 -16.95
C ASN A 111 -10.04 1.62 -18.18
N ASP A 112 -8.71 1.71 -18.02
CA ASP A 112 -7.76 1.72 -19.13
C ASP A 112 -6.61 0.75 -18.86
N ARG A 113 -6.84 -0.52 -19.23
CA ARG A 113 -5.92 -1.61 -18.97
C ARG A 113 -4.59 -1.48 -19.73
N ASP A 114 -4.61 -0.93 -20.95
CA ASP A 114 -3.42 -0.84 -21.77
C ASP A 114 -2.50 0.27 -21.25
N THR A 115 -3.06 1.44 -20.91
CA THR A 115 -2.30 2.49 -20.23
C THR A 115 -1.79 2.03 -18.87
N ALA A 116 -2.62 1.37 -18.06
CA ALA A 116 -2.19 0.85 -16.76
C ALA A 116 -1.03 -0.16 -16.90
N ARG A 117 -1.09 -1.06 -17.88
CA ARG A 117 -0.01 -2.03 -18.15
C ARG A 117 1.27 -1.32 -18.56
N ASN A 118 1.19 -0.35 -19.48
CA ASN A 118 2.37 0.38 -19.95
C ASN A 118 3.04 1.12 -18.79
N ASN A 119 2.26 1.86 -17.99
CA ASN A 119 2.79 2.60 -16.84
C ASN A 119 3.48 1.69 -15.82
N VAL A 120 2.88 0.53 -15.50
CA VAL A 120 3.50 -0.46 -14.59
C VAL A 120 4.76 -1.04 -15.21
N THR A 121 4.76 -1.33 -16.51
CA THR A 121 5.93 -1.89 -17.21
C THR A 121 7.09 -0.89 -17.21
N ASP A 122 6.81 0.37 -17.51
CA ASP A 122 7.81 1.43 -17.55
C ASP A 122 8.38 1.67 -16.15
N TRP A 123 7.54 1.76 -15.13
CA TRP A 123 7.98 1.85 -13.73
C TRP A 123 8.90 0.69 -13.33
N LEU A 124 8.48 -0.56 -13.58
CA LEU A 124 9.29 -1.72 -13.22
C LEU A 124 10.62 -1.76 -13.98
N ARG A 125 10.67 -1.26 -15.22
CA ARG A 125 11.90 -1.17 -16.02
C ARG A 125 12.83 -0.08 -15.49
N GLU A 126 12.30 1.10 -15.22
CA GLU A 126 13.06 2.22 -14.64
C GLU A 126 13.70 1.84 -13.30
N ASP A 127 12.98 1.05 -12.50
CA ASP A 127 13.48 0.55 -11.22
C ASP A 127 14.41 -0.67 -11.30
N GLY A 128 14.59 -1.23 -12.50
CA GLY A 128 15.48 -2.35 -12.78
C GLY A 128 14.92 -3.72 -12.39
N PHE A 129 13.60 -3.86 -12.21
CA PHE A 129 12.95 -5.13 -11.92
C PHE A 129 12.71 -5.99 -13.18
N ILE A 130 12.65 -5.36 -14.36
CA ILE A 130 12.48 -6.04 -15.66
C ILE A 130 13.34 -5.37 -16.74
N GLU A 131 13.52 -6.10 -17.85
CA GLU A 131 14.20 -5.62 -19.07
C GLU A 131 13.28 -4.86 -20.05
#